data_AF-A0A523RI23-F1
#
_entry.id   AF-A0A523RI23-F1
#
_cell.length_a   1.000
_cell.length_b   1.000
_cell.length_c   1.000
_cell.angle_alpha   90.00
_cell.angle_beta   90.00
_cell.angle_gamma   90.00
#
_symmetry.space_group_name_H-M   'P 1'
#
loop_
_entity.id
_entity.type
_entity.pdbx_description
1 polymer ?
#
loop_
_entity_poly.entity_id
_entity_poly.type
_entity_poly.pdbx_seq_one_letter_code
_entity_poly.pdbx_strand_id
1 'polypeptide(L)'
;PIITIIDEILDSEAVGFTNITIGLEKGLKELNKIKEKTRHKSGILITDGNYNRGKNPIELAKKFPKLSVIAIPAENDAERGIDTCREIARVGQGKFFAVNNYKEIPRALIELLSQI
;
A
#
# COMPACT_ATOMS: atom_id res chain seq x y z
N PRO A 1 20.23 -8.39 -11.88
CA PRO A 1 19.02 -8.37 -12.76
C PRO A 1 17.80 -7.97 -11.92
N ILE A 2 16.86 -7.20 -12.48
CA ILE A 2 15.69 -6.69 -11.74
C ILE A 2 14.88 -7.81 -11.05
N ILE A 3 14.89 -9.00 -11.67
CA ILE A 3 14.23 -10.22 -11.20
C ILE A 3 14.81 -10.67 -9.86
N THR A 4 16.14 -10.67 -9.71
CA THR A 4 16.82 -11.10 -8.47
C THR A 4 16.47 -10.20 -7.28
N ILE A 5 16.28 -8.89 -7.51
CA ILE A 5 15.87 -7.95 -6.45
C ILE A 5 14.41 -8.20 -6.05
N ILE A 6 13.54 -8.53 -7.02
CA ILE A 6 12.15 -8.88 -6.75
C ILE A 6 12.09 -10.16 -5.92
N ASP A 7 12.86 -11.18 -6.30
CA ASP A 7 12.93 -12.45 -5.60
C ASP A 7 13.46 -12.26 -4.17
N GLU A 8 14.53 -11.49 -3.96
CA GLU A 8 15.05 -11.19 -2.62
C GLU A 8 14.06 -10.41 -1.73
N ILE A 9 13.23 -9.54 -2.30
CA ILE A 9 12.19 -8.81 -1.56
C ILE A 9 11.04 -9.76 -1.17
N LEU A 10 10.70 -10.71 -2.04
CA LEU A 10 9.60 -11.66 -1.83
C LEU A 10 9.98 -12.85 -0.95
N ASP A 11 11.26 -13.26 -0.97
CA ASP A 11 11.82 -14.34 -0.13
C ASP A 11 12.06 -13.89 1.33
N SER A 12 11.84 -12.62 1.66
CA SER A 12 11.92 -12.17 3.05
C SER A 12 10.81 -12.81 3.86
N GLU A 13 11.16 -13.71 4.79
CA GLU A 13 10.21 -14.32 5.71
C GLU A 13 9.39 -13.24 6.45
N ALA A 14 8.07 -13.35 6.37
CA ALA A 14 7.15 -12.50 7.10
C ALA A 14 7.15 -12.90 8.59
N VAL A 15 8.10 -12.38 9.35
CA VAL A 15 8.17 -12.61 10.81
C VAL A 15 7.09 -11.79 11.52
N GLY A 16 5.81 -12.17 11.41
CA GLY A 16 4.70 -11.77 12.31
C GLY A 16 4.43 -10.28 12.59
N PHE A 17 5.10 -9.35 11.90
CA PHE A 17 5.03 -7.91 12.18
C PHE A 17 4.56 -7.16 10.94
N THR A 18 3.44 -6.45 11.08
CA THR A 18 2.95 -5.54 10.03
C THR A 18 3.05 -4.10 10.53
N ASN A 19 4.01 -3.36 9.98
CA ASN A 19 4.23 -1.95 10.26
C ASN A 19 4.01 -1.12 8.99
N ILE A 20 2.74 -0.84 8.70
CA ILE A 20 2.31 -0.04 7.55
C ILE A 20 2.97 1.35 7.56
N THR A 21 3.12 1.93 8.75
CA THR A 21 3.68 3.26 8.98
C THR A 21 5.09 3.40 8.41
N ILE A 22 5.99 2.42 8.62
CA ILE A 22 7.35 2.46 8.04
C ILE A 22 7.31 2.44 6.51
N GLY A 23 6.42 1.62 5.92
CA GLY A 23 6.23 1.56 4.48
C GLY A 23 5.78 2.91 3.91
N LEU A 24 4.80 3.54 4.56
CA LEU A 24 4.30 4.87 4.19
C LEU A 24 5.37 5.96 4.33
N GLU A 25 6.15 5.96 5.41
CA GLU A 25 7.24 6.93 5.61
C GLU A 25 8.29 6.83 4.49
N LYS A 26 8.74 5.61 4.19
CA LYS A 26 9.70 5.37 3.10
C LYS A 26 9.12 5.78 1.75
N GLY A 27 7.89 5.36 1.45
CA GLY A 27 7.22 5.70 0.20
C GLY A 27 7.05 7.21 0.01
N LEU A 28 6.61 7.93 1.05
CA LEU A 28 6.49 9.38 1.02
C LEU A 28 7.84 10.07 0.84
N LYS A 29 8.89 9.57 1.50
CA LYS A 29 10.26 10.08 1.34
C LYS A 29 10.74 9.95 -0.11
N GLU A 30 10.51 8.82 -0.76
CA GLU A 30 10.87 8.64 -2.18
C GLU A 30 10.02 9.52 -3.10
N LEU A 31 8.71 9.62 -2.84
CA LEU A 31 7.80 10.46 -3.62
C LEU A 31 8.19 11.96 -3.55
N ASN A 32 8.69 12.40 -2.40
CA ASN A 32 9.17 13.77 -2.20
C ASN A 32 10.46 14.10 -2.96
N LYS A 33 11.25 13.09 -3.38
CA LYS A 33 12.43 13.31 -4.23
C LYS A 33 12.06 13.65 -5.68
N ILE A 34 10.84 13.32 -6.10
CA ILE A 34 10.37 13.58 -7.47
C ILE A 34 10.21 15.10 -7.66
N LYS A 35 10.68 15.63 -8.79
CA LYS A 35 10.56 17.07 -9.12
C LYS A 35 9.10 17.52 -9.08
N GLU A 36 8.84 18.71 -8.52
CA GLU A 36 7.48 19.27 -8.38
C GLU A 36 6.71 19.38 -9.69
N LYS A 37 7.41 19.66 -10.80
CA LYS A 37 6.84 19.73 -12.14
C LYS A 37 6.30 18.39 -12.69
N THR A 38 6.57 17.29 -12.00
CA THR A 38 6.06 15.96 -12.39
C THR A 38 4.58 15.90 -12.06
N ARG A 39 3.75 15.92 -13.10
CA ARG A 39 2.32 15.68 -12.98
C ARG A 39 2.13 14.18 -12.61
N HIS A 40 1.17 13.87 -11.75
CA HIS A 40 0.79 12.49 -11.36
C HIS A 40 1.72 11.76 -10.37
N LYS A 41 2.16 12.42 -9.28
CA LYS A 41 2.77 11.72 -8.15
C LYS A 41 1.72 10.90 -7.41
N SER A 42 1.88 9.58 -7.31
CA SER A 42 0.97 8.71 -6.56
C SER A 42 1.70 7.54 -5.90
N GLY A 43 1.20 7.10 -4.76
CA GLY A 43 1.57 5.84 -4.12
C GLY A 43 0.49 4.78 -4.30
N ILE A 44 0.91 3.51 -4.27
CA ILE A 44 0.02 2.34 -4.18
C ILE A 44 0.49 1.52 -2.99
N LEU A 45 -0.39 1.28 -2.04
CA LEU A 45 -0.15 0.42 -0.88
C LEU A 45 -0.87 -0.92 -1.10
N ILE A 46 -0.17 -2.03 -0.92
CA ILE A 46 -0.74 -3.38 -0.97
C ILE A 46 -0.59 -3.98 0.43
N THR A 47 -1.69 -4.28 1.11
CA THR A 47 -1.68 -4.74 2.51
C THR A 47 -3.03 -5.37 2.88
N ASP A 48 -3.06 -6.21 3.91
CA ASP A 48 -4.30 -6.71 4.53
C ASP A 48 -4.90 -5.67 5.50
N GLY A 49 -4.19 -4.57 5.75
CA GLY A 49 -4.61 -3.45 6.59
C GLY A 49 -4.43 -3.70 8.08
N ASN A 50 -3.96 -4.89 8.46
CA ASN A 50 -3.63 -5.18 9.84
C ASN A 50 -2.29 -4.54 10.16
N TYR A 51 -2.20 -3.82 11.28
CA TYR A 51 -0.93 -3.32 11.79
C TYR A 51 -0.86 -3.53 13.30
N ASN A 52 0.23 -4.14 13.76
CA ASN A 52 0.47 -4.45 15.18
C ASN A 52 1.69 -3.70 15.75
N ARG A 53 2.34 -2.88 14.91
CA ARG A 53 3.51 -2.06 15.24
C ARG A 53 3.42 -0.70 14.53
N GLY A 54 4.01 0.31 15.16
CA GLY A 54 4.03 1.68 14.63
C GLY A 54 2.85 2.52 15.10
N LYS A 55 2.80 3.77 14.60
CA LYS A 55 1.69 4.71 14.85
C LYS A 55 0.52 4.42 13.91
N ASN A 56 -0.60 5.10 14.11
CA ASN A 56 -1.74 5.04 13.20
C ASN A 56 -1.32 5.46 11.76
N PRO A 57 -1.45 4.57 10.76
CA PRO A 57 -1.01 4.83 9.39
C PRO A 57 -1.81 5.94 8.68
N ILE A 58 -3.04 6.23 9.16
CA ILE A 58 -3.93 7.26 8.59
C ILE A 58 -3.25 8.64 8.61
N GLU A 59 -2.48 8.96 9.66
CA GLU A 59 -1.82 10.26 9.78
C GLU A 59 -0.73 10.49 8.73
N LEU A 60 -0.08 9.41 8.27
CA LEU A 60 0.89 9.49 7.17
C LEU A 60 0.21 9.47 5.82
N ALA A 61 -0.86 8.67 5.67
CA ALA A 61 -1.62 8.57 4.44
C ALA A 61 -2.15 9.93 3.96
N LYS A 62 -2.59 10.80 4.89
CA LYS A 62 -3.01 12.19 4.62
C LYS A 62 -1.95 13.05 3.93
N LYS A 63 -0.66 12.71 4.05
CA LYS A 63 0.46 13.48 3.49
C LYS A 63 0.77 13.12 2.04
N PHE A 64 0.18 12.05 1.52
CA PHE A 64 0.36 11.68 0.12
C PHE A 64 -0.47 12.60 -0.78
N PRO A 65 0.06 13.00 -1.96
CA PRO A 65 -0.73 13.71 -2.96
C PRO A 65 -1.86 12.83 -3.53
N LYS A 66 -1.60 11.52 -3.67
CA LYS A 66 -2.57 10.48 -4.00
C LYS A 66 -2.02 9.14 -3.50
N LEU A 67 -2.80 8.40 -2.73
CA LEU A 67 -2.45 7.08 -2.22
C LEU A 67 -3.62 6.12 -2.39
N SER A 68 -3.49 5.21 -3.34
CA SER A 68 -4.46 4.13 -3.54
C SER A 68 -4.06 2.89 -2.74
N VAL A 69 -5.03 2.06 -2.37
CA VAL A 69 -4.83 0.84 -1.59
C VAL A 69 -5.42 -0.35 -2.33
N ILE A 70 -4.64 -1.42 -2.47
CA ILE A 70 -5.10 -2.76 -2.85
C ILE A 70 -5.10 -3.60 -1.57
N ALA A 71 -6.29 -3.88 -1.04
CA ALA A 71 -6.50 -4.69 0.14
C ALA A 71 -6.49 -6.18 -0.23
N ILE A 72 -5.58 -6.93 0.38
CA ILE A 72 -5.44 -8.39 0.21
C ILE A 72 -6.19 -9.11 1.34
N PRO A 73 -6.63 -10.36 1.14
CA PRO A 73 -7.31 -11.11 2.20
C PRO A 73 -6.37 -11.29 3.40
N ALA A 74 -6.88 -11.06 4.61
CA ALA A 74 -6.17 -11.40 5.84
C ALA A 74 -6.21 -12.92 6.06
N GLU A 75 -5.13 -13.50 6.58
CA GLU A 75 -5.08 -14.94 6.92
C GLU A 75 -5.90 -15.28 8.18
N ASN A 76 -6.24 -14.27 9.00
CA ASN A 76 -7.05 -14.40 10.21
C ASN A 76 -8.32 -13.53 10.08
N ASP A 77 -9.36 -13.81 10.89
CA ASP A 77 -10.66 -13.08 11.00
C ASP A 77 -10.51 -11.62 11.47
N ALA A 78 -9.66 -10.87 10.82
CA ALA A 78 -9.34 -9.49 11.12
C ALA A 78 -10.19 -8.56 10.26
N GLU A 79 -11.49 -8.53 10.54
CA GLU A 79 -12.46 -7.63 9.89
C GLU A 79 -12.00 -6.16 9.94
N ARG A 80 -11.17 -5.77 10.92
CA ARG A 80 -10.65 -4.40 11.06
C ARG A 80 -9.63 -3.98 10.00
N GLY A 81 -8.96 -4.94 9.35
CA GLY A 81 -7.94 -4.64 8.34
C GLY A 81 -8.53 -3.97 7.11
N ILE A 82 -9.68 -4.45 6.62
CA ILE A 82 -10.32 -3.90 5.43
C ILE A 82 -10.78 -2.45 5.63
N ASP A 83 -11.29 -2.13 6.83
CA ASP A 83 -11.70 -0.78 7.19
C ASP A 83 -10.50 0.16 7.26
N THR A 84 -9.37 -0.32 7.80
CA THR A 84 -8.10 0.41 7.81
C THR A 84 -7.64 0.71 6.38
N CYS A 85 -7.66 -0.27 5.48
CA CYS A 85 -7.31 -0.07 4.07
C CYS A 85 -8.22 0.96 3.38
N ARG A 86 -9.53 0.87 3.61
CA ARG A 86 -10.51 1.79 3.04
C ARG A 86 -10.27 3.22 3.52
N GLU A 87 -9.98 3.39 4.81
CA GLU A 87 -9.72 4.70 5.41
C GLU A 87 -8.39 5.31 4.92
N ILE A 88 -7.33 4.50 4.80
CA ILE A 88 -6.04 4.94 4.21
C ILE A 88 -6.24 5.47 2.79
N ALA A 89 -6.95 4.72 1.94
CA ALA A 89 -7.24 5.15 0.56
C ALA A 89 -8.05 6.45 0.53
N ARG A 90 -9.05 6.57 1.42
CA ARG A 90 -9.92 7.74 1.53
C ARG A 90 -9.13 8.99 1.92
N VAL A 91 -8.35 8.95 3.00
CA VAL A 91 -7.57 10.12 3.45
C VAL A 91 -6.39 10.41 2.52
N GLY A 92 -5.89 9.39 1.84
CA GLY A 92 -4.89 9.49 0.78
C GLY A 92 -5.44 9.96 -0.56
N GLN A 93 -6.74 10.27 -0.66
CA GLN A 93 -7.41 10.74 -1.88
C GLN A 93 -7.21 9.80 -3.09
N GLY A 94 -7.01 8.52 -2.83
CA GLY A 94 -6.79 7.49 -3.85
C GLY A 94 -7.97 6.55 -4.01
N LYS A 95 -7.73 5.46 -4.73
CA LYS A 95 -8.71 4.40 -4.97
C LYS A 95 -8.52 3.26 -3.98
N PHE A 96 -9.60 2.58 -3.65
CA PHE A 96 -9.59 1.37 -2.85
C PHE A 96 -10.05 0.20 -3.72
N PHE A 97 -9.24 -0.86 -3.75
CA PHE A 97 -9.57 -2.13 -4.40
C PHE A 97 -9.42 -3.24 -3.37
N ALA A 98 -10.41 -4.10 -3.22
CA ALA A 98 -10.29 -5.31 -2.42
C ALA A 98 -10.14 -6.51 -3.36
N VAL A 99 -9.19 -7.38 -3.09
CA VAL A 99 -9.00 -8.64 -3.79
C VAL A 99 -9.34 -9.81 -2.88
N ASN A 100 -9.87 -10.89 -3.44
CA ASN A 100 -10.25 -12.07 -2.66
C ASN A 100 -9.09 -13.06 -2.48
N ASN A 101 -8.06 -12.96 -3.33
CA ASN A 101 -6.87 -13.79 -3.29
C ASN A 101 -5.68 -13.07 -3.95
N TYR A 102 -4.47 -13.55 -3.68
CA TYR A 102 -3.23 -12.95 -4.19
C TYR A 102 -3.10 -12.95 -5.72
N LYS A 103 -3.79 -13.86 -6.44
CA LYS A 103 -3.73 -13.95 -7.91
C LYS A 103 -4.46 -12.79 -8.60
N GLU A 104 -5.32 -12.08 -7.89
CA GLU A 104 -6.05 -10.91 -8.41
C GLU A 104 -5.23 -9.61 -8.32
N ILE A 105 -4.15 -9.59 -7.52
CA ILE A 105 -3.31 -8.39 -7.34
C ILE A 105 -2.78 -7.82 -8.67
N PRO A 106 -2.21 -8.64 -9.60
CA PRO A 106 -1.73 -8.11 -10.87
C PRO A 106 -2.84 -7.42 -11.68
N ARG A 107 -4.04 -7.99 -11.69
CA ARG A 107 -5.20 -7.40 -12.38
C ARG A 107 -5.63 -6.09 -11.73
N ALA A 108 -5.78 -6.07 -10.40
CA ALA A 108 -6.15 -4.87 -9.65
C ALA A 108 -5.12 -3.75 -9.84
N LEU A 109 -3.84 -4.10 -9.88
CA LEU A 109 -2.76 -3.15 -10.14
C LEU A 109 -2.86 -2.52 -11.53
N ILE A 110 -3.09 -3.32 -12.57
CA ILE A 110 -3.26 -2.83 -13.95
C ILE A 110 -4.49 -1.91 -14.04
N GLU A 111 -5.61 -2.29 -13.43
CA GLU A 111 -6.83 -1.50 -13.41
C GLU A 111 -6.66 -0.17 -12.66
N LEU A 112 -5.87 -0.15 -11.59
CA LEU A 112 -5.58 1.06 -10.84
C LEU A 112 -4.65 1.98 -11.63
N LEU A 113 -3.63 1.43 -12.28
CA LEU A 113 -2.67 2.19 -13.09
C LEU A 113 -3.30 2.81 -14.34
N SER A 114 -4.34 2.21 -14.92
CA SER A 114 -5.07 2.78 -16.05
C SER A 114 -5.92 4.01 -15.70
N GLN A 115 -6.06 4.32 -14.40
CA GLN A 115 -6.87 5.43 -13.88
C GLN A 115 -6.04 6.60 -13.29
N ILE A 116 -4.71 6.57 -13.44
CA ILE A 116 -3.77 7.58 -12.89
C ILE A 116 -3.25 8.49 -14.00
#